data_AF-A0A8T4JQE0-F1
#
_entry.id   AF-A0A8T4JQE0-F1
#
_cell.length_a   1.000
_cell.length_b   1.000
_cell.length_c   1.000
_cell.angle_alpha   90.00
_cell.angle_beta   90.00
_cell.angle_gamma   90.00
#
_symmetry.space_group_name_H-M   'P 1'
#
loop_
_entity.id
_entity.type
_entity.pdbx_description
1 polymer ?
#
loop_
_entity_poly.entity_id
_entity_poly.type
_entity_poly.pdbx_seq_one_letter_code
_entity_poly.pdbx_strand_id
1 'polypeptide(L)' 'MMNPMQLMQMFKDGNPQQFIQQIMGNNQIMSNPIAKNAVELMQKGDAQGIEQMARNLCKEKNLNADEVMQQIKSKFNL' A
#
# COMPACT_ATOMS: atom_id res chain seq x y z
N MET A 1 -11.65 -17.00 -10.25
CA MET A 1 -12.13 -16.77 -8.87
C MET A 1 -10.97 -17.07 -7.94
N MET A 2 -10.54 -16.11 -7.13
CA MET A 2 -9.33 -16.26 -6.32
C MET A 2 -9.67 -16.99 -5.02
N ASN A 3 -8.92 -18.04 -4.69
CA ASN A 3 -9.27 -18.97 -3.61
C ASN A 3 -8.86 -18.40 -2.24
N PRO A 4 -9.67 -18.50 -1.17
CA PRO A 4 -9.38 -17.88 0.13
C PRO A 4 -8.08 -18.38 0.78
N MET A 5 -7.73 -19.66 0.57
CA MET A 5 -6.44 -20.24 0.99
C MET A 5 -5.25 -19.61 0.27
N GLN A 6 -5.43 -19.23 -1.00
CA GLN A 6 -4.40 -18.58 -1.81
C GLN A 6 -4.16 -17.14 -1.32
N LEU A 7 -5.22 -16.45 -0.91
CA LEU A 7 -5.14 -15.14 -0.27
C LEU A 7 -4.41 -15.22 1.09
N MET A 8 -4.71 -16.24 1.90
CA MET A 8 -4.07 -16.44 3.21
C MET A 8 -2.56 -16.72 3.09
N GLN A 9 -2.14 -17.52 2.10
CA GLN A 9 -0.72 -17.75 1.81
C GLN A 9 -0.05 -16.49 1.27
N MET A 10 -0.74 -15.71 0.43
CA MET A 10 -0.23 -14.46 -0.12
C MET A 10 -0.02 -13.38 0.95
N PHE A 11 -0.73 -13.42 2.07
CA PHE A 11 -0.46 -12.52 3.21
C PHE A 11 0.59 -13.08 4.18
N LYS A 12 0.72 -14.41 4.29
CA LYS A 12 1.68 -15.07 5.17
C LYS A 12 3.09 -15.12 4.58
N ASP A 13 3.21 -15.19 3.25
CA ASP A 13 4.45 -15.20 2.47
C ASP A 13 4.62 -13.91 1.61
N GLY A 14 3.81 -12.89 1.87
CA GLY A 14 3.52 -11.79 0.95
C GLY A 14 4.70 -10.97 0.50
N ASN A 15 5.22 -11.31 -0.67
CA ASN A 15 6.18 -10.50 -1.39
C ASN A 15 5.47 -9.20 -1.83
N PRO A 16 5.88 -8.02 -1.32
CA PRO A 16 5.27 -6.73 -1.66
C PRO A 16 5.19 -6.50 -3.19
N GLN A 17 6.07 -7.13 -3.96
CA GLN A 17 6.07 -7.10 -5.42
C GLN A 17 4.78 -7.66 -6.03
N GLN A 18 4.18 -8.72 -5.48
CA GLN A 18 2.93 -9.27 -6.02
C GLN A 18 1.73 -8.38 -5.71
N PHE A 19 1.72 -7.75 -4.53
CA PHE A 19 0.69 -6.78 -4.17
C PHE A 19 0.71 -5.58 -5.12
N ILE A 20 1.90 -5.06 -5.42
CA ILE A 20 2.09 -3.99 -6.41
C ILE A 20 1.59 -4.42 -7.79
N GLN A 21 1.91 -5.64 -8.24
CA GLN A 21 1.43 -6.15 -9.53
C GLN A 21 -0.09 -6.28 -9.58
N GLN A 22 -0.75 -6.67 -8.48
CA GLN A 22 -2.21 -6.71 -8.40
C GLN A 22 -2.83 -5.32 -8.47
N ILE A 23 -2.22 -4.32 -7.82
CA ILE A 23 -2.66 -2.93 -7.92
C ILE A 23 -2.54 -2.44 -9.36
N MET A 24 -1.36 -2.60 -9.97
CA MET A 24 -1.12 -2.15 -11.35
C MET A 24 -2.00 -2.88 -12.38
N GLY A 25 -2.28 -4.17 -12.16
CA GLY A 25 -3.16 -4.96 -13.02
C GLY A 25 -4.66 -4.70 -12.81
N ASN A 26 -5.04 -4.00 -11.75
CA ASN A 26 -6.44 -3.70 -11.43
C ASN A 26 -6.80 -2.26 -11.84
N ASN A 27 -7.43 -2.13 -13.01
CA ASN A 27 -7.88 -0.84 -13.54
C ASN A 27 -8.81 -0.06 -12.60
N GLN A 28 -9.59 -0.72 -11.75
CA GLN A 28 -10.45 -0.02 -10.79
C GLN A 28 -9.61 0.64 -9.69
N ILE A 29 -8.56 -0.03 -9.22
CA ILE A 29 -7.64 0.53 -8.22
C ILE A 29 -6.76 1.62 -8.87
N MET A 30 -6.22 1.36 -10.06
CA MET A 30 -5.44 2.36 -10.81
C MET A 30 -6.25 3.58 -11.25
N SER A 31 -7.58 3.48 -11.31
CA SER A 31 -8.45 4.63 -11.54
C SER A 31 -8.55 5.56 -10.33
N ASN A 32 -8.15 5.09 -9.14
CA ASN A 32 -8.06 5.93 -7.95
C ASN A 32 -6.82 6.84 -8.05
N PRO A 33 -7.00 8.18 -8.00
CA PRO A 33 -5.89 9.12 -8.16
C PRO A 33 -4.79 8.96 -7.11
N ILE A 34 -5.14 8.55 -5.89
CA ILE A 34 -4.15 8.30 -4.82
C ILE A 34 -3.30 7.08 -5.17
N ALA A 35 -3.93 5.99 -5.59
CA ALA A 35 -3.21 4.77 -5.94
C ALA A 35 -2.30 4.99 -7.16
N LYS A 36 -2.80 5.70 -8.18
CA LYS A 36 -2.02 6.06 -9.37
C LYS A 36 -0.79 6.89 -8.99
N ASN A 37 -0.97 7.95 -8.20
CA ASN A 37 0.12 8.81 -7.78
C ASN A 37 1.14 8.05 -6.91
N ALA A 38 0.69 7.18 -6.00
CA ALA A 38 1.56 6.35 -5.17
C ALA A 38 2.40 5.38 -6.03
N VAL A 39 1.79 4.76 -7.05
CA VAL A 39 2.49 3.88 -7.99
C VAL A 39 3.52 4.65 -8.81
N GLU A 40 3.18 5.85 -9.31
CA GLU A 40 4.12 6.69 -10.06
C GLU A 40 5.32 7.12 -9.21
N LEU A 41 5.11 7.54 -7.96
CA LEU A 41 6.17 7.89 -7.03
C LEU A 41 7.06 6.68 -6.73
N MET A 42 6.46 5.51 -6.56
CA MET A 42 7.20 4.27 -6.30
C MET A 42 8.03 3.85 -7.50
N GLN A 43 7.49 3.96 -8.72
CA GLN A 43 8.25 3.70 -9.95
C GLN A 43 9.44 4.66 -10.11
N LYS A 44 9.29 5.91 -9.65
CA LYS A 44 10.38 6.90 -9.64
C LYS A 44 11.38 6.68 -8.50
N GLY A 45 11.09 5.80 -7.54
CA GLY A 45 11.90 5.61 -6.33
C GLY A 45 11.80 6.78 -5.35
N ASP A 46 10.76 7.61 -5.44
CA ASP A 46 10.56 8.79 -4.60
C ASP A 46 9.92 8.41 -3.27
N ALA A 47 10.75 7.89 -2.36
CA ALA A 47 10.32 7.48 -1.03
C ALA A 47 9.76 8.66 -0.20
N GLN A 48 10.30 9.87 -0.36
CA GLN A 48 9.83 11.05 0.38
C GLN A 48 8.44 11.48 -0.09
N GLY A 49 8.19 11.47 -1.39
CA GLY A 49 6.87 11.75 -1.95
C GLY A 49 5.81 10.75 -1.46
N ILE A 50 6.15 9.47 -1.37
CA ILE A 50 5.24 8.44 -0.83
C ILE A 50 4.95 8.69 0.64
N GLU A 51 5.96 9.01 1.46
CA GLU A 51 5.75 9.32 2.87
C GLU A 51 4.84 10.53 3.04
N GLN A 52 5.07 11.60 2.28
CA GLN A 52 4.24 12.80 2.36
C GLN A 52 2.80 12.52 1.93
N MET A 53 2.60 11.73 0.88
CA MET A 53 1.27 11.27 0.49
C MET A 53 0.60 10.46 1.60
N ALA A 54 1.30 9.51 2.21
CA ALA A 54 0.76 8.69 3.30
C ALA A 54 0.38 9.55 4.52
N ARG A 55 1.22 10.52 4.90
CA ARG A 55 0.92 11.46 5.99
C ARG A 55 -0.29 12.34 5.68
N ASN A 56 -0.39 12.86 4.46
CA ASN A 56 -1.54 13.65 4.02
C ASN A 56 -2.83 12.82 4.04
N LEU A 57 -2.76 11.57 3.56
CA LEU A 57 -3.91 10.65 3.56
C LEU A 57 -4.38 10.35 4.99
N CYS A 58 -3.46 10.11 5.91
CA CYS A 58 -3.80 9.90 7.32
C CYS A 58 -4.49 11.14 7.89
N LYS A 59 -3.95 12.33 7.63
CA LYS A 59 -4.54 13.59 8.08
C LYS A 59 -5.94 13.82 7.52
N GLU A 60 -6.16 13.58 6.23
CA GLU A 60 -7.49 13.69 5.60
C GLU A 60 -8.52 12.72 6.21
N LYS A 61 -8.06 11.54 6.65
CA LYS A 61 -8.90 10.53 7.31
C LYS A 61 -9.04 10.74 8.83
N ASN A 62 -8.53 11.83 9.39
CA ASN A 62 -8.42 12.07 10.83
C ASN A 62 -7.68 10.93 11.57
N LEU A 63 -6.70 10.32 10.91
CA LEU A 63 -5.81 9.30 11.46
C LEU A 63 -4.45 9.92 11.78
N ASN A 64 -3.84 9.48 12.88
CA ASN A 64 -2.47 9.83 13.19
C ASN A 64 -1.51 8.93 12.40
N ALA A 65 -0.70 9.55 11.53
CA ALA A 65 0.24 8.84 10.67
C ALA A 65 1.28 8.03 11.48
N ASP A 66 1.72 8.55 12.63
CA ASP A 66 2.72 7.89 13.47
C ASP A 66 2.13 6.64 14.16
N GLU A 67 0.86 6.71 14.59
CA GLU A 67 0.15 5.55 15.15
C GLU A 67 -0.09 4.47 14.08
N VAL A 68 -0.50 4.88 12.86
CA VAL A 68 -0.66 3.96 11.73
C VAL A 68 0.67 3.31 11.38
N MET A 69 1.76 4.06 11.37
CA MET A 69 3.10 3.53 11.12
C MET A 69 3.53 2.52 12.19
N GLN A 70 3.26 2.80 13.47
CA GLN A 70 3.53 1.84 14.56
C GLN A 70 2.70 0.57 14.41
N GLN A 71 1.43 0.67 14.04
CA GLN A 71 0.58 -0.50 13.78
C GLN A 71 1.09 -1.31 12.59
N ILE A 72 1.55 -0.65 11.52
CA ILE A 72 2.16 -1.31 10.36
C ILE A 72 3.43 -2.04 10.81
N LYS A 73 4.36 -1.36 11.49
CA LYS A 73 5.59 -2.00 12.01
C LYS A 73 5.29 -3.23 12.86
N SER A 74 4.34 -3.12 13.80
CA SER A 74 3.90 -4.22 14.64
C SER A 74 3.28 -5.38 13.84
N LYS A 75 2.52 -5.09 12.77
CA LYS A 75 1.89 -6.12 11.92
C LYS A 75 2.86 -6.79 10.96
N PHE A 76 3.86 -6.07 10.47
CA PHE A 76 4.88 -6.59 9.58
C PHE A 76 6.14 -7.08 10.32
N ASN A 77 6.12 -7.02 11.65
CA ASN A 77 7.24 -7.43 12.51
C ASN A 77 8.57 -6.74 12.12
N LEU A 78 8.48 -5.47 11.71
CA LEU A 78 9.59 -4.57 11.36
C LEU A 78 10.09 -3.82 12.59
#